data_AF-A0A1I5B534-F1
#
_entry.id   AF-A0A1I5B534-F1
#
_cell.length_a   1.000
_cell.length_b   1.000
_cell.length_c   1.000
_cell.angle_alpha   90.00
_cell.angle_beta   90.00
_cell.angle_gamma   90.00
#
_symmetry.space_group_name_H-M   'P 1'
#
loop_
_entity.id
_entity.type
_entity.pdbx_description
1 polymer ?
#
loop_
_entity_poly.entity_id
_entity_poly.type
_entity_poly.pdbx_seq_one_letter_code
_entity_poly.pdbx_strand_id
1 'polypeptide(L)'
;MSTSKIPAWLPNWKDASAYKKPRDEWFVKIMIWEFLRRNPEYQADYKRFADLPDLRPGGGKTAKIYNKGMMLTDDMCFRYCEPPALPGETWEQYQLRVGDYVIEDMPLIEHLMEKWCITYMADPEKDDGYAKINAHIEMPPYDLQIENAVDAAGFITRRPAPDKPEHVTLRFDLRYGIDKQLKKAKEALKLWKDHLENGPTPYQLDKEQSKNHKNQLRGYLRAFDADLAGAFPQEIGKRLFPKDIDIEARRKKAARAVKLGKDLVNGAYKNLIRLKDDRH
;
A
#
# COMPACT_ATOMS: atom_id res chain seq x y z
N MET A 1 8.39 17.60 24.84
CA MET A 1 8.46 16.74 23.63
C MET A 1 8.41 15.30 24.10
N SER A 2 7.34 14.57 23.77
CA SER A 2 7.26 13.14 24.11
C SER A 2 8.35 12.41 23.33
N THR A 3 9.32 11.83 24.01
CA THR A 3 10.30 10.94 23.37
C THR A 3 9.55 9.72 22.86
N SER A 4 9.17 9.74 21.58
CA SER A 4 8.60 8.57 20.92
C SER A 4 9.57 7.41 21.14
N LYS A 5 9.17 6.42 21.93
CA LYS A 5 9.97 5.21 22.12
C LYS A 5 10.00 4.50 20.78
N ILE A 6 11.18 4.49 20.15
CA ILE A 6 11.44 3.70 18.95
C ILE A 6 11.06 2.25 19.26
N PRO A 7 10.17 1.62 18.49
CA PRO A 7 9.82 0.22 18.71
C PRO A 7 11.05 -0.69 18.72
N ALA A 8 11.12 -1.63 19.68
CA ALA A 8 12.28 -2.50 19.87
C ALA A 8 12.53 -3.46 18.69
N TRP A 9 11.51 -3.72 17.88
CA TRP A 9 11.60 -4.55 16.67
C TRP A 9 12.22 -3.81 15.48
N LEU A 10 12.41 -2.48 15.55
CA LEU A 10 13.02 -1.74 14.45
C LEU A 10 14.51 -2.08 14.31
N PRO A 11 14.98 -2.39 13.08
CA PRO A 11 16.40 -2.58 12.83
C PRO A 11 17.21 -1.34 13.20
N ASN A 12 18.45 -1.55 13.65
CA ASN A 12 19.40 -0.46 13.78
C ASN A 12 19.73 0.11 12.40
N TRP A 13 19.25 1.32 12.10
CA TRP A 13 19.46 1.99 10.81
C TRP A 13 20.95 2.14 10.42
N LYS A 14 21.85 2.16 11.41
CA LYS A 14 23.30 2.21 11.19
C LYS A 14 23.83 0.90 10.62
N ASP A 15 23.19 -0.24 10.89
CA ASP A 15 23.56 -1.54 10.34
C ASP A 15 22.84 -1.79 9.00
N ALA A 16 23.59 -1.75 7.91
CA ALA A 16 23.03 -2.00 6.57
C ALA A 16 22.59 -3.45 6.35
N SER A 17 23.14 -4.39 7.13
CA SER A 17 22.88 -5.83 6.99
C SER A 17 21.53 -6.24 7.60
N ALA A 18 21.09 -5.53 8.64
CA ALA A 18 19.77 -5.71 9.25
C ALA A 18 18.60 -5.44 8.28
N TYR A 19 18.84 -4.66 7.23
CA TYR A 19 17.90 -4.47 6.13
C TYR A 19 18.18 -5.54 5.08
N LYS A 20 17.64 -6.75 5.26
CA LYS A 20 17.91 -7.90 4.38
C LYS A 20 17.83 -7.51 2.90
N LYS A 21 18.69 -8.10 2.05
CA LYS A 21 18.51 -8.07 0.59
C LYS A 21 17.50 -9.17 0.24
N PRO A 22 16.25 -8.83 -0.09
CA PRO A 22 15.29 -9.83 -0.53
C PRO A 22 15.82 -10.62 -1.73
N ARG A 23 15.40 -11.88 -1.88
CA ARG A 23 15.41 -12.50 -3.20
C ARG A 23 14.57 -11.64 -4.14
N ASP A 24 15.00 -11.49 -5.39
CA ASP A 24 14.45 -10.51 -6.32
C ASP A 24 12.92 -10.63 -6.52
N GLU A 25 12.39 -11.85 -6.43
CA GLU A 25 10.97 -12.19 -6.57
C GLU A 25 10.08 -11.60 -5.46
N TRP A 26 10.61 -11.48 -4.24
CA TRP A 26 9.86 -11.03 -3.06
C TRP A 26 10.18 -9.59 -2.67
N PHE A 27 11.09 -8.95 -3.40
CA PHE A 27 11.62 -7.64 -3.05
C PHE A 27 10.52 -6.60 -2.84
N VAL A 28 9.58 -6.48 -3.78
CA VAL A 28 8.51 -5.48 -3.72
C VAL A 28 7.58 -5.73 -2.53
N LYS A 29 7.17 -6.99 -2.30
CA LYS A 29 6.32 -7.36 -1.15
C LYS A 29 6.99 -7.04 0.18
N ILE A 30 8.28 -7.36 0.31
CA ILE A 30 9.05 -7.05 1.52
C ILE A 30 9.11 -5.54 1.72
N MET A 31 9.39 -4.75 0.68
CA MET A 31 9.43 -3.30 0.83
C MET A 31 8.06 -2.70 1.18
N ILE A 32 6.97 -3.18 0.57
CA ILE A 32 5.60 -2.78 0.92
C ILE A 32 5.34 -3.05 2.40
N TRP A 33 5.63 -4.26 2.87
CA TRP A 33 5.46 -4.63 4.27
C TRP A 33 6.27 -3.74 5.21
N GLU A 34 7.56 -3.55 4.89
CA GLU A 34 8.47 -2.77 5.73
C GLU A 34 8.02 -1.31 5.85
N PHE A 35 7.50 -0.69 4.79
CA PHE A 35 6.93 0.66 4.88
C PHE A 35 5.60 0.67 5.64
N LEU A 36 4.71 -0.29 5.36
CA LEU A 36 3.39 -0.36 5.98
C LEU A 36 3.46 -0.58 7.49
N ARG A 37 4.27 -1.54 7.96
CA ARG A 37 4.40 -1.86 9.40
C ARG A 37 4.96 -0.72 10.25
N ARG A 38 5.56 0.30 9.61
CA ARG A 38 6.08 1.52 10.24
C ARG A 38 5.08 2.66 10.29
N ASN A 39 3.94 2.50 9.62
CA ASN A 39 2.89 3.51 9.62
C ASN A 39 2.15 3.51 10.97
N PRO A 40 2.13 4.62 11.71
CA PRO A 40 1.50 4.67 13.03
C PRO A 40 -0.02 4.48 12.97
N GLU A 41 -0.68 4.90 11.89
CA GLU A 41 -2.11 4.65 11.69
C GLU A 41 -2.38 3.16 11.41
N TYR A 42 -1.53 2.50 10.63
CA TYR A 42 -1.64 1.04 10.44
C TYR A 42 -1.46 0.28 11.75
N GLN A 43 -0.48 0.69 12.58
CA GLN A 43 -0.27 0.09 13.89
C GLN A 43 -1.48 0.28 14.82
N ALA A 44 -2.08 1.48 14.81
CA ALA A 44 -3.28 1.76 15.59
C ALA A 44 -4.50 0.95 15.09
N ASP A 45 -4.71 0.89 13.77
CA ASP A 45 -5.76 0.09 13.15
C ASP A 45 -5.59 -1.40 13.44
N TYR A 46 -4.37 -1.92 13.29
CA TYR A 46 -4.06 -3.31 13.63
C TYR A 46 -4.32 -3.59 15.10
N LYS A 47 -3.87 -2.72 16.01
CA LYS A 47 -4.11 -2.87 17.45
C LYS A 47 -5.60 -2.89 17.75
N ARG A 48 -6.37 -1.94 17.21
CA ARG A 48 -7.84 -1.91 17.35
C ARG A 48 -8.46 -3.23 16.90
N PHE A 49 -8.06 -3.74 15.73
CA PHE A 49 -8.55 -5.01 15.21
C PHE A 49 -8.13 -6.22 16.08
N ALA A 50 -6.88 -6.25 16.55
CA ALA A 50 -6.33 -7.33 17.35
C ALA A 50 -6.99 -7.43 18.73
N ASP A 51 -7.31 -6.29 19.35
CA ASP A 51 -7.95 -6.18 20.67
C ASP A 51 -9.43 -6.63 20.65
N LEU A 52 -10.06 -6.75 19.47
CA LEU A 52 -11.42 -7.28 19.36
C LEU A 52 -11.46 -8.75 19.82
N PRO A 53 -12.50 -9.16 20.58
CA PRO A 53 -12.56 -10.52 21.11
C PRO A 53 -12.83 -11.53 19.98
N ASP A 54 -12.17 -12.68 20.07
CA ASP A 54 -12.34 -13.81 19.16
C ASP A 54 -13.61 -14.63 19.47
N LEU A 55 -14.02 -14.63 20.74
CA LEU A 55 -15.18 -15.36 21.26
C LEU A 55 -16.15 -14.43 21.98
N ARG A 56 -17.45 -14.74 21.92
CA ARG A 56 -18.47 -14.02 22.69
C ARG A 56 -18.43 -14.42 24.17
N PRO A 57 -18.95 -13.60 25.10
CA PRO A 57 -18.99 -13.90 26.55
C PRO A 57 -19.70 -15.20 26.98
N GLY A 58 -20.46 -15.86 26.10
CA GLY A 58 -21.10 -17.17 26.34
C GLY A 58 -20.52 -18.32 25.52
N GLY A 59 -19.35 -18.13 24.91
CA GLY A 59 -18.81 -19.03 23.91
C GLY A 59 -19.35 -18.74 22.50
N GLY A 60 -18.78 -19.44 21.51
CA GLY A 60 -19.01 -19.14 20.09
C GLY A 60 -18.11 -18.02 19.58
N LYS A 61 -17.82 -18.06 18.28
CA LYS A 61 -16.89 -17.12 17.61
C LYS A 61 -17.58 -15.80 17.26
N THR A 62 -16.82 -14.71 17.30
CA THR A 62 -17.29 -13.37 16.89
C THR A 62 -17.19 -13.16 15.38
N ALA A 63 -17.73 -12.03 14.90
CA ALA A 63 -17.63 -11.60 13.51
C ALA A 63 -16.17 -11.32 13.06
N LYS A 64 -15.22 -11.19 14.00
CA LYS A 64 -13.79 -11.04 13.69
C LYS A 64 -13.21 -12.25 12.94
N ILE A 65 -13.64 -13.47 13.30
CA ILE A 65 -13.06 -14.73 12.81
C ILE A 65 -13.81 -15.26 11.59
N TYR A 66 -15.00 -14.75 11.31
CA TYR A 66 -15.90 -15.31 10.29
C TYR A 66 -16.48 -14.23 9.40
N ASN A 67 -16.41 -14.44 8.08
CA ASN A 67 -17.28 -13.81 7.06
C ASN A 67 -18.76 -14.24 7.22
N LYS A 68 -19.23 -14.49 8.44
CA LYS A 68 -20.65 -14.67 8.71
C LYS A 68 -21.27 -13.29 8.85
N GLY A 69 -22.51 -13.16 8.39
CA GLY A 69 -23.33 -11.99 8.69
C GLY A 69 -23.39 -11.75 10.20
N MET A 70 -23.35 -10.48 10.61
CA MET A 70 -23.53 -10.11 12.00
C MET A 70 -24.92 -10.50 12.51
N MET A 71 -24.98 -10.88 13.78
CA MET A 71 -26.24 -10.97 14.50
C MET A 71 -26.67 -9.59 14.99
N LEU A 72 -27.98 -9.40 15.19
CA LEU A 72 -28.55 -8.17 15.75
C LEU A 72 -27.91 -7.76 17.09
N THR A 73 -27.47 -8.75 17.86
CA THR A 73 -26.84 -8.57 19.18
C THR A 73 -25.32 -8.43 19.13
N ASP A 74 -24.68 -8.51 17.95
CA ASP A 74 -23.25 -8.29 17.84
C ASP A 74 -22.93 -6.80 17.98
N ASP A 75 -21.79 -6.51 18.61
CA ASP A 75 -21.25 -5.16 18.80
C ASP A 75 -20.79 -4.58 17.46
N MET A 76 -21.08 -3.31 17.21
CA MET A 76 -20.69 -2.59 15.99
C MET A 76 -19.18 -2.41 15.84
N CYS A 77 -18.38 -2.64 16.88
CA CYS A 77 -16.92 -2.57 16.82
C CYS A 77 -16.30 -3.54 15.80
N PHE A 78 -17.03 -4.57 15.35
CA PHE A 78 -16.63 -5.48 14.27
C PHE A 78 -16.90 -4.94 12.86
N ARG A 79 -17.48 -3.74 12.72
CA ARG A 79 -17.83 -3.12 11.43
C ARG A 79 -17.17 -1.76 11.26
N TYR A 80 -16.99 -1.40 10.00
CA TYR A 80 -16.90 -0.01 9.58
C TYR A 80 -18.28 0.43 9.09
N CYS A 81 -18.74 1.60 9.54
CA CYS A 81 -20.04 2.15 9.18
C CYS A 81 -19.99 3.67 9.04
N GLU A 82 -20.82 4.20 8.15
CA GLU A 82 -21.10 5.63 8.05
C GLU A 82 -22.61 5.91 8.24
N PRO A 83 -23.00 6.70 9.27
CA PRO A 83 -22.14 7.34 10.28
C PRO A 83 -21.48 6.33 11.26
N PRO A 84 -20.37 6.69 11.93
CA PRO A 84 -19.72 5.78 12.88
C PRO A 84 -20.67 5.30 13.99
N ALA A 85 -20.50 4.05 14.42
CA ALA A 85 -21.22 3.51 15.56
C ALA A 85 -20.78 4.16 16.88
N LEU A 86 -21.71 4.27 17.83
CA LEU A 86 -21.42 4.72 19.18
C LEU A 86 -20.69 3.62 19.97
N PRO A 87 -19.90 3.96 21.01
CA PRO A 87 -19.22 2.96 21.83
C PRO A 87 -20.20 1.97 22.47
N GLY A 88 -19.98 0.67 22.24
CA GLY A 88 -20.81 -0.42 22.79
C GLY A 88 -22.18 -0.58 22.12
N GLU A 89 -22.43 0.14 21.03
CA GLU A 89 -23.65 0.01 20.25
C GLU A 89 -23.70 -1.36 19.57
N THR A 90 -24.86 -2.03 19.66
CA THR A 90 -25.15 -3.27 18.93
C THR A 90 -25.68 -2.97 17.52
N TRP A 91 -25.67 -3.95 16.63
CA TRP A 91 -26.25 -3.81 15.28
C TRP A 91 -27.71 -3.34 15.30
N GLU A 92 -28.54 -3.92 16.16
CA GLU A 92 -29.94 -3.52 16.31
C GLU A 92 -30.09 -2.05 16.73
N GLN A 93 -29.32 -1.62 17.74
CA GLN A 93 -29.33 -0.23 18.20
C GLN A 93 -28.84 0.73 17.12
N TYR A 94 -27.80 0.35 16.38
CA TYR A 94 -27.27 1.13 15.27
C TYR A 94 -28.31 1.31 14.17
N GLN A 95 -28.98 0.22 13.75
CA GLN A 95 -30.05 0.28 12.75
C GLN A 95 -31.23 1.13 13.23
N LEU A 96 -31.64 1.01 14.50
CA LEU A 96 -32.70 1.84 15.06
C LEU A 96 -32.35 3.33 15.08
N ARG A 97 -31.08 3.66 15.35
CA ARG A 97 -30.60 5.06 15.41
C ARG A 97 -30.44 5.68 14.03
N VAL A 98 -29.87 4.96 13.08
CA VAL A 98 -29.56 5.46 11.74
C VAL A 98 -30.76 5.30 10.79
N GLY A 99 -31.67 4.35 11.07
CA GLY A 99 -32.78 4.00 10.19
C GLY A 99 -32.27 3.39 8.87
N ASP A 100 -33.00 3.65 7.79
CA ASP A 100 -32.65 3.15 6.44
C ASP A 100 -31.46 3.90 5.79
N TYR A 101 -30.78 4.79 6.50
CA TYR A 101 -29.71 5.67 6.00
C TYR A 101 -28.29 5.11 6.20
N VAL A 102 -28.09 3.81 6.10
CA VAL A 102 -26.74 3.23 6.15
C VAL A 102 -26.05 3.49 4.82
N ILE A 103 -25.05 4.39 4.81
CA ILE A 103 -24.33 4.76 3.57
C ILE A 103 -23.37 3.66 3.17
N GLU A 104 -22.59 3.17 4.12
CA GLU A 104 -21.66 2.06 3.96
C GLU A 104 -21.68 1.18 5.20
N ASP A 105 -21.75 -0.14 5.02
CA ASP A 105 -21.47 -1.12 6.06
C ASP A 105 -20.58 -2.24 5.52
N MET A 106 -19.49 -2.54 6.22
CA MET A 106 -18.65 -3.69 5.91
C MET A 106 -17.92 -4.21 7.15
N PRO A 107 -17.54 -5.49 7.17
CA PRO A 107 -16.65 -6.03 8.20
C PRO A 107 -15.41 -5.14 8.39
N LEU A 108 -15.05 -4.84 9.64
CA LEU A 108 -13.91 -3.95 9.94
C LEU A 108 -12.62 -4.48 9.30
N ILE A 109 -12.40 -5.79 9.31
CA ILE A 109 -11.22 -6.40 8.68
C ILE A 109 -11.17 -6.11 7.17
N GLU A 110 -12.31 -6.18 6.46
CA GLU A 110 -12.39 -5.91 5.03
C GLU A 110 -12.10 -4.44 4.76
N HIS A 111 -12.73 -3.53 5.51
CA HIS A 111 -12.44 -2.10 5.43
C HIS A 111 -10.95 -1.78 5.64
N LEU A 112 -10.32 -2.37 6.67
CA LEU A 112 -8.90 -2.15 6.94
C LEU A 112 -8.02 -2.74 5.83
N MET A 113 -8.37 -3.92 5.32
CA MET A 113 -7.68 -4.54 4.19
C MET A 113 -7.75 -3.67 2.93
N GLU A 114 -8.92 -3.08 2.62
CA GLU A 114 -9.10 -2.12 1.53
C GLU A 114 -8.31 -0.82 1.75
N LYS A 115 -8.46 -0.20 2.93
CA LYS A 115 -7.74 1.02 3.34
C LYS A 115 -6.24 0.88 3.13
N TRP A 116 -5.67 -0.28 3.48
CA TRP A 116 -4.23 -0.54 3.39
C TRP A 116 -3.80 -1.25 2.10
N CYS A 117 -4.75 -1.59 1.21
CA CYS A 117 -4.53 -2.33 -0.03
C CYS A 117 -3.79 -3.66 0.18
N ILE A 118 -4.19 -4.42 1.20
CA ILE A 118 -3.61 -5.72 1.57
C ILE A 118 -4.70 -6.79 1.69
N THR A 119 -4.34 -8.05 1.48
CA THR A 119 -5.29 -9.19 1.60
C THR A 119 -5.36 -9.78 3.00
N TYR A 120 -4.55 -9.30 3.94
CA TYR A 120 -4.47 -9.85 5.29
C TYR A 120 -3.88 -8.82 6.25
N MET A 121 -4.50 -8.66 7.42
CA MET A 121 -3.96 -7.83 8.51
C MET A 121 -2.83 -8.57 9.23
N ALA A 122 -1.59 -8.14 9.00
CA ALA A 122 -0.41 -8.72 9.64
C ALA A 122 0.03 -7.89 10.85
N ASP A 123 0.54 -8.58 11.87
CA ASP A 123 1.11 -7.95 13.05
C ASP A 123 2.35 -7.12 12.69
N PRO A 124 2.34 -5.78 12.90
CA PRO A 124 3.45 -4.91 12.52
C PRO A 124 4.74 -5.21 13.30
N GLU A 125 4.69 -5.94 14.42
CA GLU A 125 5.90 -6.35 15.14
C GLU A 125 6.58 -7.58 14.52
N LYS A 126 5.86 -8.35 13.70
CA LYS A 126 6.39 -9.57 13.07
C LYS A 126 7.10 -9.28 11.75
N ASP A 127 8.30 -9.85 11.59
CA ASP A 127 9.10 -9.71 10.36
C ASP A 127 8.49 -10.48 9.17
N ASP A 128 7.56 -11.40 9.42
CA ASP A 128 7.01 -12.30 8.41
C ASP A 128 5.73 -11.80 7.72
N GLY A 129 5.27 -10.58 8.01
CA GLY A 129 4.02 -10.05 7.45
C GLY A 129 4.02 -10.02 5.92
N TYR A 130 5.17 -9.80 5.27
CA TYR A 130 5.33 -9.83 3.81
C TYR A 130 4.92 -11.18 3.16
N ALA A 131 4.97 -12.28 3.91
CA ALA A 131 4.57 -13.60 3.43
C ALA A 131 3.05 -13.78 3.45
N LYS A 132 2.35 -13.02 4.31
CA LYS A 132 0.89 -13.10 4.51
C LYS A 132 0.14 -12.06 3.71
N ILE A 133 0.72 -10.86 3.57
CA ILE A 133 0.11 -9.82 2.74
C ILE A 133 0.31 -10.18 1.27
N ASN A 134 -0.79 -10.28 0.54
CA ASN A 134 -0.78 -9.94 -0.87
C ASN A 134 -1.23 -8.49 -0.97
N ALA A 135 -0.66 -7.76 -1.92
CA ALA A 135 -1.17 -6.45 -2.25
C ALA A 135 -2.51 -6.67 -2.97
N HIS A 136 -3.60 -6.20 -2.36
CA HIS A 136 -4.88 -6.16 -3.05
C HIS A 136 -4.82 -4.95 -3.98
N ILE A 137 -4.44 -5.20 -5.23
CA ILE A 137 -4.69 -4.25 -6.29
C ILE A 137 -6.17 -4.43 -6.61
N GLU A 138 -7.04 -3.76 -5.86
CA GLU A 138 -8.13 -3.16 -6.59
C GLU A 138 -7.41 -2.20 -7.54
N MET A 139 -7.40 -2.56 -8.83
CA MET A 139 -6.82 -1.69 -9.83
C MET A 139 -7.36 -0.31 -9.54
N PRO A 140 -6.49 0.69 -9.30
CA PRO A 140 -6.99 2.03 -9.09
C PRO A 140 -7.99 2.32 -10.22
N PRO A 141 -9.07 3.08 -9.98
CA PRO A 141 -10.07 3.51 -10.97
C PRO A 141 -9.52 4.16 -12.26
N TYR A 142 -8.20 4.25 -12.32
CA TYR A 142 -7.35 5.06 -13.16
C TYR A 142 -6.30 4.20 -13.88
N ASP A 143 -6.15 2.92 -13.55
CA ASP A 143 -5.25 2.03 -14.28
C ASP A 143 -5.95 1.62 -15.57
N LEU A 144 -5.33 2.04 -16.66
CA LEU A 144 -5.67 1.69 -18.02
C LEU A 144 -5.57 0.17 -18.17
N GLN A 145 -6.71 -0.52 -18.15
CA GLN A 145 -6.76 -1.91 -18.60
C GLN A 145 -6.90 -1.90 -20.12
N ILE A 146 -5.77 -2.01 -20.82
CA ILE A 146 -5.81 -2.37 -22.24
C ILE A 146 -6.25 -3.83 -22.28
N GLU A 147 -7.56 -4.04 -22.47
CA GLU A 147 -8.10 -5.38 -22.64
C GLU A 147 -7.38 -6.03 -23.83
N ASN A 148 -6.78 -7.18 -23.55
CA ASN A 148 -6.29 -8.07 -24.57
C ASN A 148 -7.47 -8.43 -25.49
N ALA A 149 -7.29 -8.31 -26.81
CA ALA A 149 -8.32 -8.74 -27.74
C ALA A 149 -8.56 -10.24 -27.53
N VAL A 150 -9.81 -10.59 -27.21
CA VAL A 150 -10.24 -11.99 -27.20
C VAL A 150 -10.54 -12.32 -28.65
N ASP A 151 -9.79 -13.24 -29.24
CA ASP A 151 -10.07 -13.66 -30.61
C ASP A 151 -11.41 -14.42 -30.69
N ALA A 152 -11.87 -14.68 -31.91
CA ALA A 152 -13.13 -15.40 -32.14
C ALA A 152 -13.16 -16.82 -31.53
N ALA A 153 -12.01 -17.36 -31.11
CA ALA A 153 -11.87 -18.66 -30.47
C ALA A 153 -11.77 -18.57 -28.93
N GLY A 154 -11.91 -17.38 -28.35
CA GLY A 154 -11.88 -17.17 -26.90
C GLY A 154 -10.48 -17.08 -26.30
N PHE A 155 -9.42 -17.02 -27.12
CA PHE A 155 -8.06 -16.87 -26.62
C PHE A 155 -7.72 -15.40 -26.37
N ILE A 156 -7.16 -15.14 -25.19
CA ILE A 156 -6.64 -13.84 -24.80
C ILE A 156 -5.33 -13.59 -25.57
N THR A 157 -5.39 -12.84 -26.67
CA THR A 157 -4.16 -12.42 -27.35
C THR A 157 -3.49 -11.30 -26.55
N ARG A 158 -2.32 -11.60 -25.97
CA ARG A 158 -1.57 -10.63 -25.15
C ARG A 158 -1.11 -9.46 -26.03
N ARG A 159 -1.76 -8.32 -25.82
CA ARG A 159 -1.66 -7.05 -26.55
C ARG A 159 -2.23 -7.12 -27.99
N PRO A 160 -3.03 -6.13 -28.43
CA PRO A 160 -3.22 -5.95 -29.86
C PRO A 160 -1.83 -5.78 -30.48
N ALA A 161 -1.61 -6.43 -31.63
CA ALA A 161 -0.37 -6.25 -32.37
C ALA A 161 -0.16 -4.74 -32.64
N PRO A 162 1.09 -4.24 -32.63
CA PRO A 162 1.41 -2.81 -32.68
C PRO A 162 0.88 -2.07 -33.93
N ASP A 163 0.32 -2.81 -34.89
CA ASP A 163 -0.35 -2.34 -36.10
C ASP A 163 -1.86 -2.07 -35.91
N LYS A 164 -2.44 -2.29 -34.72
CA LYS A 164 -3.87 -2.01 -34.43
C LYS A 164 -4.06 -1.12 -33.17
N PRO A 165 -3.70 0.17 -33.23
CA PRO A 165 -3.81 1.13 -32.12
C PRO A 165 -5.24 1.63 -31.84
N GLU A 166 -6.25 1.08 -32.52
CA GLU A 166 -7.56 1.71 -32.69
C GLU A 166 -8.48 1.58 -31.47
N HIS A 167 -8.19 0.66 -30.53
CA HIS A 167 -9.08 0.38 -29.39
C HIS A 167 -8.33 0.36 -28.06
N VAL A 168 -8.69 1.30 -27.19
CA VAL A 168 -8.25 1.36 -25.80
C VAL A 168 -9.48 1.44 -24.90
N THR A 169 -9.68 0.42 -24.07
CA THR A 169 -10.76 0.42 -23.07
C THR A 169 -10.29 1.15 -21.82
N LEU A 170 -11.06 2.14 -21.38
CA LEU A 170 -10.89 2.80 -20.09
C LEU A 170 -11.96 2.31 -19.13
N ARG A 171 -11.56 1.79 -17.97
CA ARG A 171 -12.48 1.46 -16.88
C ARG A 171 -12.44 2.59 -15.86
N PHE A 172 -13.62 3.09 -15.49
CA PHE A 172 -13.78 4.11 -14.46
C PHE A 172 -14.57 3.52 -13.31
N ASP A 173 -14.16 3.82 -12.08
CA ASP A 173 -14.90 3.41 -10.90
C ASP A 173 -15.91 4.49 -10.53
N LEU A 174 -17.19 4.16 -10.62
CA LEU A 174 -18.28 5.12 -10.41
C LEU A 174 -18.38 5.63 -8.96
N ARG A 175 -17.68 5.00 -8.00
CA ARG A 175 -17.59 5.46 -6.61
C ARG A 175 -16.80 6.77 -6.48
N TYR A 176 -15.98 7.13 -7.47
CA TYR A 176 -15.09 8.30 -7.41
C TYR A 176 -15.47 9.37 -8.44
N GLY A 177 -15.21 10.64 -8.13
CA GLY A 177 -15.46 11.75 -9.04
C GLY A 177 -14.72 11.60 -10.39
N ILE A 178 -15.47 11.68 -11.49
CA ILE A 178 -15.02 11.35 -12.85
C ILE A 178 -13.84 12.24 -13.34
N ASP A 179 -13.77 13.50 -12.92
CA ASP A 179 -12.76 14.46 -13.40
C ASP A 179 -11.33 14.07 -13.08
N LYS A 180 -11.09 13.59 -11.85
CA LYS A 180 -9.77 13.07 -11.45
C LYS A 180 -9.39 11.86 -12.29
N GLN A 181 -10.40 11.08 -12.70
CA GLN A 181 -10.16 9.87 -13.48
C GLN A 181 -9.84 10.16 -14.93
N LEU A 182 -10.59 11.07 -15.54
CA LEU A 182 -10.30 11.58 -16.87
C LEU A 182 -8.92 12.23 -16.96
N LYS A 183 -8.50 12.99 -15.94
CA LYS A 183 -7.16 13.59 -15.90
C LYS A 183 -6.05 12.53 -15.96
N LYS A 184 -6.15 11.49 -15.12
CA LYS A 184 -5.20 10.37 -15.07
C LYS A 184 -5.20 9.55 -16.36
N ALA A 185 -6.38 9.22 -16.87
CA ALA A 185 -6.54 8.53 -18.15
C ALA A 185 -5.87 9.30 -19.29
N LYS A 186 -6.05 10.63 -19.33
CA LYS A 186 -5.42 11.50 -20.33
C LYS A 186 -3.90 11.53 -20.23
N GLU A 187 -3.34 11.55 -19.01
CA GLU A 187 -1.88 11.47 -18.79
C GLU A 187 -1.33 10.12 -19.29
N ALA A 188 -2.00 9.01 -18.97
CA ALA A 188 -1.60 7.67 -19.41
C ALA A 188 -1.69 7.49 -20.93
N LEU A 189 -2.78 7.94 -21.55
CA LEU A 189 -2.97 7.89 -23.00
C LEU A 189 -1.93 8.72 -23.76
N LYS A 190 -1.54 9.89 -23.24
CA LYS A 190 -0.45 10.69 -23.82
C LYS A 190 0.88 9.96 -23.79
N LEU A 191 1.24 9.39 -22.64
CA LEU A 191 2.45 8.57 -22.51
C LEU A 191 2.45 7.41 -23.52
N TRP A 192 1.30 6.78 -23.71
CA TRP A 192 1.14 5.67 -24.65
C TRP A 192 1.20 6.10 -26.11
N LYS A 193 0.58 7.23 -26.45
CA LYS A 193 0.70 7.87 -27.76
C LYS A 193 2.16 8.18 -28.09
N ASP A 194 2.88 8.81 -27.17
CA ASP A 194 4.30 9.12 -27.34
C ASP A 194 5.13 7.84 -27.56
N HIS A 195 4.77 6.74 -26.88
CA HIS A 195 5.40 5.44 -27.07
C HIS A 195 5.09 4.80 -28.45
N LEU A 196 3.88 4.99 -28.98
CA LEU A 196 3.55 4.52 -30.33
C LEU A 196 4.27 5.33 -31.42
N GLU A 197 4.32 6.65 -31.27
CA GLU A 197 4.93 7.55 -32.28
C GLU A 197 6.46 7.41 -32.35
N ASN A 198 7.10 7.17 -31.22
CA ASN A 198 8.57 7.09 -31.15
C ASN A 198 9.11 5.65 -31.22
N GLY A 199 8.23 4.69 -31.53
CA GLY A 199 8.52 3.26 -31.47
C GLY A 199 8.64 2.75 -30.03
N PRO A 200 8.65 1.42 -29.82
CA PRO A 200 8.80 0.87 -28.49
C PRO A 200 10.20 1.21 -27.98
N THR A 201 10.39 2.36 -27.35
CA THR A 201 11.38 2.48 -26.28
C THR A 201 10.86 1.51 -25.25
N PRO A 202 11.44 0.31 -25.11
CA PRO A 202 10.92 -0.62 -24.14
C PRO A 202 10.90 0.17 -22.84
N TYR A 203 9.78 0.19 -22.13
CA TYR A 203 9.88 0.40 -20.68
C TYR A 203 10.54 -0.86 -20.07
N GLN A 204 11.68 -1.27 -20.63
CA GLN A 204 12.77 -1.76 -19.85
C GLN A 204 13.11 -0.57 -18.97
N LEU A 205 12.53 -0.55 -17.77
CA LEU A 205 13.30 -0.13 -16.61
C LEU A 205 14.67 -0.77 -16.82
N ASP A 206 15.61 0.01 -17.32
CA ASP A 206 16.96 -0.43 -17.59
C ASP A 206 17.36 -1.26 -16.37
N LYS A 207 17.84 -2.49 -16.59
CA LYS A 207 18.11 -3.40 -15.47
C LYS A 207 19.00 -2.71 -14.43
N GLU A 208 19.84 -1.77 -14.84
CA GLU A 208 20.60 -0.89 -13.94
C GLU A 208 19.73 0.15 -13.22
N GLN A 209 18.85 0.87 -13.90
CA GLN A 209 17.85 1.75 -13.27
C GLN A 209 16.94 1.01 -12.28
N SER A 210 16.48 -0.20 -12.60
CA SER A 210 15.69 -1.06 -11.70
C SER A 210 16.49 -1.46 -10.45
N LYS A 211 17.73 -1.92 -10.63
CA LYS A 211 18.65 -2.23 -9.52
C LYS A 211 18.93 -1.01 -8.64
N ASN A 212 19.14 0.15 -9.26
CA ASN A 212 19.35 1.42 -8.56
C ASN A 212 18.10 1.81 -7.76
N HIS A 213 16.90 1.67 -8.34
CA HIS A 213 15.65 1.97 -7.66
C HIS A 213 15.40 1.04 -6.46
N LYS A 214 15.64 -0.27 -6.59
CA LYS A 214 15.55 -1.22 -5.46
C LYS A 214 16.50 -0.84 -4.33
N ASN A 215 17.75 -0.52 -4.64
CA ASN A 215 18.71 -0.09 -3.62
C ASN A 215 18.32 1.25 -2.96
N GLN A 216 17.71 2.15 -3.72
CA GLN A 216 17.20 3.42 -3.19
C GLN A 216 16.07 3.21 -2.17
N LEU A 217 15.13 2.27 -2.40
CA LEU A 217 14.04 2.00 -1.45
C LEU A 217 14.55 1.59 -0.07
N ARG A 218 15.58 0.72 -0.01
CA ARG A 218 16.25 0.39 1.27
C ARG A 218 16.92 1.61 1.89
N GLY A 219 17.51 2.48 1.07
CA GLY A 219 18.07 3.75 1.53
C GLY A 219 17.02 4.68 2.14
N TYR A 220 15.84 4.78 1.54
CA TYR A 220 14.73 5.59 2.04
C TYR A 220 14.16 5.04 3.35
N LEU A 221 13.96 3.72 3.44
CA LEU A 221 13.55 3.06 4.68
C LEU A 221 14.54 3.30 5.82
N ARG A 222 15.85 3.15 5.56
CA ARG A 222 16.90 3.43 6.53
C ARG A 222 16.96 4.89 6.96
N ALA A 223 16.77 5.81 6.02
CA ALA A 223 16.74 7.25 6.33
C ALA A 223 15.54 7.59 7.22
N PHE A 224 14.37 7.00 6.93
CA PHE A 224 13.18 7.13 7.77
C PHE A 224 13.39 6.57 9.18
N ASP A 225 13.96 5.36 9.32
CA ASP A 225 14.26 4.77 10.63
C ASP A 225 15.28 5.59 11.42
N ALA A 226 16.21 6.24 10.73
CA ALA A 226 17.16 7.16 11.35
C ALA A 226 16.50 8.44 11.87
N ASP A 227 15.57 9.01 11.10
CA ASP A 227 14.79 10.18 11.51
C ASP A 227 13.87 9.85 12.69
N LEU A 228 13.20 8.68 12.68
CA LEU A 228 12.47 8.17 13.84
C LEU A 228 13.36 8.02 15.07
N ALA A 229 14.63 7.65 14.88
CA ALA A 229 15.61 7.55 15.94
C ALA A 229 16.18 8.90 16.41
N GLY A 230 15.68 10.02 15.87
CA GLY A 230 16.15 11.37 16.20
C GLY A 230 17.51 11.73 15.61
N ALA A 231 17.99 10.98 14.61
CA ALA A 231 19.27 11.28 13.96
C ALA A 231 19.16 12.55 13.11
N PHE A 232 20.17 13.42 13.18
CA PHE A 232 20.21 14.64 12.39
C PHE A 232 20.54 14.35 10.91
N PRO A 233 20.06 15.17 9.95
CA PRO A 233 20.35 14.98 8.52
C PRO A 233 21.83 14.85 8.17
N GLN A 234 22.72 15.53 8.92
CA GLN A 234 24.17 15.42 8.75
C GLN A 234 24.69 14.01 9.10
N GLU A 235 24.20 13.40 10.19
CA GLU A 235 24.57 12.05 10.62
C GLU A 235 24.03 11.01 9.62
N ILE A 236 22.75 11.12 9.26
CA ILE A 236 22.10 10.28 8.25
C ILE A 236 22.89 10.35 6.95
N GLY A 237 23.22 11.55 6.51
CA GLY A 237 23.98 11.81 5.31
C GLY A 237 25.36 11.15 5.34
N LYS A 238 26.11 11.33 6.44
CA LYS A 238 27.46 10.76 6.61
C LYS A 238 27.44 9.24 6.54
N ARG A 239 26.39 8.61 7.08
CA ARG A 239 26.27 7.16 7.14
C ARG A 239 25.75 6.55 5.84
N LEU A 240 24.72 7.14 5.23
CA LEU A 240 24.04 6.57 4.07
C LEU A 240 24.65 7.00 2.72
N PHE A 241 25.30 8.17 2.68
CA PHE A 241 25.88 8.72 1.45
C PHE A 241 27.36 9.12 1.65
N PRO A 242 28.23 8.18 2.07
CA PRO A 242 29.62 8.50 2.43
C PRO A 242 30.47 8.96 1.23
N LYS A 243 30.07 8.61 0.00
CA LYS A 243 30.77 8.98 -1.23
C LYS A 243 30.57 10.44 -1.65
N ASP A 244 29.53 11.10 -1.15
CA ASP A 244 29.27 12.51 -1.47
C ASP A 244 30.19 13.37 -0.60
N ILE A 245 31.20 14.02 -1.21
CA ILE A 245 32.25 14.78 -0.49
C ILE A 245 31.69 16.08 0.10
N ASP A 246 30.81 16.77 -0.64
CA ASP A 246 30.17 17.99 -0.19
C ASP A 246 29.15 17.73 0.94
N ILE A 247 29.37 18.40 2.07
CA ILE A 247 28.54 18.28 3.27
C ILE A 247 27.11 18.73 2.98
N GLU A 248 26.93 19.79 2.18
CA GLU A 248 25.61 20.34 1.91
C GLU A 248 24.80 19.44 0.98
N ALA A 249 25.40 18.94 -0.10
CA ALA A 249 24.79 17.94 -0.98
C ALA A 249 24.37 16.70 -0.20
N ARG A 250 25.23 16.20 0.68
CA ARG A 250 24.96 15.04 1.52
C ARG A 250 23.79 15.29 2.48
N ARG A 251 23.72 16.47 3.10
CA ARG A 251 22.60 16.90 3.97
C ARG A 251 21.28 16.96 3.19
N LYS A 252 21.28 17.58 2.01
CA LYS A 252 20.09 17.67 1.13
C LYS A 252 19.60 16.30 0.69
N LYS A 253 20.52 15.40 0.34
CA LYS A 253 20.19 14.02 -0.06
C LYS A 253 19.60 13.20 1.09
N ALA A 254 20.14 13.37 2.30
CA ALA A 254 19.57 12.79 3.51
C ALA A 254 18.15 13.29 3.77
N ALA A 255 17.93 14.60 3.75
CA ALA A 255 16.61 15.19 3.94
C ALA A 255 15.59 14.69 2.89
N ARG A 256 16.01 14.59 1.62
CA ARG A 256 15.19 14.01 0.54
C ARG A 256 14.86 12.54 0.80
N ALA A 257 15.84 11.75 1.22
CA ALA A 257 15.64 10.33 1.52
C ALA A 257 14.67 10.12 2.70
N VAL A 258 14.78 10.93 3.75
CA VAL A 258 13.83 10.96 4.87
C VAL A 258 12.42 11.28 4.38
N LYS A 259 12.27 12.34 3.58
CA LYS A 259 10.97 12.73 3.01
C LYS A 259 10.34 11.60 2.20
N LEU A 260 11.09 11.01 1.27
CA LEU A 260 10.60 9.90 0.45
C LEU A 260 10.25 8.67 1.29
N GLY A 261 11.02 8.38 2.34
CA GLY A 261 10.71 7.32 3.30
C GLY A 261 9.39 7.57 4.04
N LYS A 262 9.16 8.81 4.52
CA LYS A 262 7.89 9.23 5.14
C LYS A 262 6.72 9.10 4.18
N ASP A 263 6.87 9.57 2.94
CA ASP A 263 5.83 9.48 1.92
C ASP A 263 5.47 8.00 1.66
N LEU A 264 6.49 7.12 1.55
CA LEU A 264 6.30 5.68 1.37
C LEU A 264 5.56 5.05 2.55
N VAL A 265 5.95 5.35 3.81
CA VAL A 265 5.24 4.91 5.02
C VAL A 265 3.78 5.39 5.01
N ASN A 266 3.53 6.63 4.60
CA ASN A 266 2.22 7.27 4.56
C ASN A 266 1.40 6.94 3.29
N GLY A 267 1.58 5.74 2.75
CA GLY A 267 0.74 5.21 1.67
C GLY A 267 1.32 5.32 0.27
N ALA A 268 2.43 6.03 0.03
CA ALA A 268 3.05 6.03 -1.29
C ALA A 268 3.66 4.67 -1.67
N TYR A 269 3.85 3.75 -0.71
CA TYR A 269 4.20 2.35 -1.00
C TYR A 269 3.19 1.69 -1.96
N LYS A 270 1.94 2.18 -2.01
CA LYS A 270 0.91 1.70 -2.95
C LYS A 270 1.30 1.88 -4.41
N ASN A 271 2.23 2.79 -4.73
CA ASN A 271 2.78 2.90 -6.07
C ASN A 271 3.77 1.76 -6.41
N LEU A 272 4.43 1.18 -5.40
CA LEU A 272 5.31 0.02 -5.59
C LEU A 272 4.53 -1.24 -5.94
N ILE A 273 3.31 -1.35 -5.43
CA ILE A 273 2.37 -2.42 -5.76
C ILE A 273 2.12 -2.46 -7.28
N ARG A 274 1.89 -1.30 -7.90
CA ARG A 274 1.58 -1.17 -9.35
C ARG A 274 2.73 -1.65 -10.24
N LEU A 275 3.97 -1.40 -9.84
CA LEU A 275 5.18 -1.83 -10.58
C LEU A 275 5.42 -3.36 -10.59
N LYS A 276 4.62 -4.13 -9.85
CA LYS A 276 4.75 -5.60 -9.80
C LYS A 276 4.06 -6.27 -11.00
N ASP A 277 2.98 -5.69 -11.53
CA ASP A 277 2.16 -6.35 -12.56
C ASP A 277 2.78 -6.32 -13.97
N ASP A 278 3.69 -5.38 -14.26
CA ASP A 278 4.28 -5.23 -15.59
C ASP A 278 5.28 -6.34 -16.00
N ARG A 279 5.47 -7.38 -15.18
CA ARG A 279 6.51 -8.41 -15.37
C ARG A 279 5.99 -9.83 -15.62
N HIS A 280 4.71 -10.00 -15.89
CA HIS A 280 4.09 -11.27 -16.28
C HIS A 280 3.33 -11.18 -17.61
#